data_AF-A0AAW0Y358-F1
#
_entry.id   AF-A0AAW0Y358-F1
#
_cell.length_a   1.000
_cell.length_b   1.000
_cell.length_c   1.000
_cell.angle_alpha   90.00
_cell.angle_beta   90.00
_cell.angle_gamma   90.00
#
_symmetry.space_group_name_H-M   'P 1'
#
loop_
_entity.id
_entity.type
_entity.pdbx_description
1 polymer ?
#
loop_
_entity_poly.entity_id
_entity_poly.type
_entity_poly.pdbx_seq_one_letter_code
_entity_poly.pdbx_strand_id
1 'polypeptide(L)'
;QPVPPWALFKCILLVNFNLVVTAVPFMMVSYQVLVLRGAPLICPHLPPLHRVLAHLLVCILLEEVAFYYLHRLFHQRLLYTHVHKIHHQWKSPIAITAAYAHPVEHVLCNLVPLMLGPVLVAAHPATLWVWATLATLGTLIHHSGYHLPFLLSPQFHDFH
;
A
#
# COMPACT_ATOMS: atom_id res chain seq x y z
N GLN A 1 1.02 -12.42 -24.30
CA GLN A 1 2.21 -13.31 -24.40
C GLN A 1 2.57 -13.75 -22.99
N PRO A 2 3.03 -14.99 -22.78
CA PRO A 2 3.40 -15.46 -21.44
C PRO A 2 4.59 -14.66 -20.89
N VAL A 3 4.54 -14.32 -19.60
CA VAL A 3 5.62 -13.62 -18.89
C VAL A 3 6.87 -14.51 -18.89
N PRO A 4 8.05 -14.00 -19.27
CA PRO A 4 9.26 -14.81 -19.25
C PRO A 4 9.68 -15.16 -17.81
N PRO A 5 10.13 -16.40 -17.52
CA PRO A 5 10.41 -16.84 -16.15
C PRO A 5 11.42 -15.96 -15.39
N TRP A 6 12.43 -15.44 -16.07
CA TRP A 6 13.45 -14.58 -15.45
C TRP A 6 12.87 -13.26 -14.93
N ALA A 7 11.87 -12.70 -15.64
CA ALA A 7 11.23 -11.45 -15.23
C ALA A 7 10.37 -11.68 -13.99
N LEU A 8 9.63 -12.80 -13.97
CA LEU A 8 8.86 -13.22 -12.81
C LEU A 8 9.77 -13.47 -11.60
N PHE A 9 10.89 -14.17 -11.78
CA PHE A 9 11.87 -14.41 -10.71
C PHE A 9 12.43 -13.10 -10.14
N LYS A 10 12.83 -12.16 -11.01
CA LYS A 10 13.24 -10.80 -10.61
C LYS A 10 12.15 -10.08 -9.82
N CYS A 11 10.90 -10.17 -10.25
CA CYS A 11 9.76 -9.57 -9.56
C CYS A 11 9.60 -10.16 -8.15
N ILE A 12 9.59 -11.48 -8.04
CA ILE A 12 9.46 -12.17 -6.76
C ILE A 12 10.58 -11.75 -5.81
N LEU A 13 11.84 -11.69 -6.28
CA LEU A 13 12.96 -11.28 -5.44
C LEU A 13 12.82 -9.83 -4.95
N LEU A 14 12.48 -8.89 -5.83
CA LEU A 14 12.34 -7.49 -5.43
C LEU A 14 11.15 -7.27 -4.50
N VAL A 15 10.03 -7.96 -4.74
CA VAL A 15 8.86 -7.91 -3.85
C VAL A 15 9.21 -8.45 -2.47
N ASN A 16 9.88 -9.59 -2.37
CA ASN A 16 10.32 -10.13 -1.08
C ASN A 16 11.33 -9.21 -0.39
N PHE A 17 12.25 -8.60 -1.14
CA PHE A 17 13.15 -7.58 -0.61
C PHE A 17 12.35 -6.40 -0.02
N ASN A 18 11.35 -5.87 -0.73
CA ASN A 18 10.52 -4.79 -0.22
C ASN A 18 9.75 -5.24 1.04
N LEU A 19 9.08 -6.39 1.02
CA LEU A 19 8.30 -6.90 2.16
C LEU A 19 9.16 -7.14 3.42
N VAL A 20 10.42 -7.54 3.27
CA VAL A 20 11.29 -7.83 4.42
C VAL A 20 12.14 -6.61 4.79
N VAL A 21 12.93 -6.10 3.86
CA VAL A 21 13.97 -5.09 4.14
C VAL A 21 13.39 -3.69 4.30
N THR A 22 12.29 -3.38 3.62
CA THR A 22 11.67 -2.05 3.74
C THR A 22 10.46 -2.06 4.67
N ALA A 23 9.54 -3.01 4.51
CA ALA A 23 8.30 -3.00 5.27
C ALA A 23 8.50 -3.37 6.75
N VAL A 24 9.35 -4.34 7.10
CA VAL A 24 9.56 -4.71 8.52
C VAL A 24 10.13 -3.54 9.32
N PRO A 25 11.23 -2.88 8.93
CA PRO A 25 11.72 -1.71 9.67
C PRO A 25 10.70 -0.57 9.72
N PHE A 26 9.99 -0.30 8.62
CA PHE A 26 8.95 0.72 8.59
C PHE A 26 7.82 0.42 9.57
N MET A 27 7.39 -0.84 9.68
CA MET A 27 6.36 -1.27 10.63
C MET A 27 6.86 -1.20 12.08
N MET A 28 8.14 -1.50 12.34
CA MET A 28 8.73 -1.31 13.66
C MET A 28 8.72 0.16 14.08
N VAL A 29 9.11 1.07 13.19
CA VAL A 29 9.03 2.52 13.44
C VAL A 29 7.58 2.96 13.64
N SER A 30 6.67 2.51 12.77
CA SER A 30 5.24 2.85 12.88
C SER A 30 4.62 2.37 14.18
N TYR A 31 5.03 1.19 14.68
CA TYR A 31 4.65 0.70 16.00
C TYR A 31 5.10 1.65 17.11
N GLN A 32 6.36 2.11 17.10
CA GLN A 32 6.85 3.08 18.09
C GLN A 32 6.08 4.39 18.02
N VAL A 33 5.76 4.87 16.81
CA VAL A 33 4.95 6.08 16.63
C VAL A 33 3.54 5.87 17.19
N LEU A 34 2.91 4.72 16.97
CA LEU A 34 1.59 4.40 17.54
C LEU A 34 1.62 4.34 19.07
N VAL A 35 2.69 3.78 19.67
CA VAL A 35 2.90 3.82 21.12
C VAL A 35 2.98 5.27 21.61
N LEU A 36 3.78 6.11 20.96
CA LEU A 36 3.92 7.53 21.31
C LEU A 36 2.62 8.32 21.13
N ARG A 37 1.77 7.92 20.18
CA ARG A 37 0.42 8.49 19.96
C ARG A 37 -0.62 8.01 20.98
N GLY A 38 -0.26 7.09 21.89
CA GLY A 38 -1.17 6.53 22.89
C GLY A 38 -2.19 5.57 22.29
N ALA A 39 -1.86 4.89 21.18
CA ALA A 39 -2.74 3.90 20.58
C ALA A 39 -2.98 2.72 21.56
N PRO A 40 -4.21 2.17 21.62
CA PRO A 40 -4.55 1.08 22.54
C PRO A 40 -4.06 -0.27 21.99
N LEU A 41 -2.73 -0.45 21.89
CA LEU A 41 -2.10 -1.62 21.27
C LEU A 41 -2.26 -2.90 22.10
N ILE A 42 -2.40 -2.75 23.43
CA ILE A 42 -2.66 -3.84 24.37
C ILE A 42 -4.01 -3.55 25.04
N CYS A 43 -5.09 -3.70 24.28
CA CYS A 43 -6.47 -3.54 24.76
C CYS A 43 -7.25 -4.82 24.48
N PRO A 44 -7.79 -5.50 25.50
CA PRO A 44 -8.57 -6.72 25.31
C PRO A 44 -9.99 -6.44 24.76
N HIS A 45 -10.44 -5.19 24.81
CA HIS A 45 -11.77 -4.80 24.35
C HIS A 45 -11.72 -4.21 22.94
N LEU A 46 -12.55 -4.76 22.06
CA LEU A 46 -12.70 -4.24 20.71
C LEU A 46 -13.33 -2.85 20.72
N PRO A 47 -12.92 -1.96 19.80
CA PRO A 47 -13.59 -0.68 19.61
C PRO A 47 -15.03 -0.91 19.16
N PRO A 48 -15.98 -0.04 19.56
CA PRO A 48 -17.33 -0.12 19.07
C PRO A 48 -17.37 0.14 17.56
N LEU A 49 -18.34 -0.44 16.86
CA LEU A 49 -18.44 -0.41 15.40
C LEU A 49 -18.36 1.01 14.82
N HIS A 50 -19.05 1.98 15.41
CA HIS A 50 -19.03 3.37 14.91
C HIS A 50 -17.62 3.99 14.94
N ARG A 51 -16.77 3.62 15.91
CA ARG A 51 -15.39 4.09 15.99
C ARG A 51 -14.55 3.44 14.89
N VAL A 52 -14.76 2.15 14.63
CA VAL A 52 -14.11 1.44 13.51
C VAL A 52 -14.46 2.13 12.19
N LEU A 53 -15.76 2.38 11.93
CA LEU A 53 -16.21 3.04 10.71
C LEU A 53 -15.65 4.46 10.55
N ALA A 54 -15.65 5.25 11.62
CA ALA A 54 -15.08 6.60 11.60
C ALA A 54 -13.57 6.58 11.31
N HIS A 55 -12.82 5.66 11.93
CA HIS A 55 -11.39 5.52 11.68
C HIS A 55 -11.12 5.04 10.24
N LEU A 56 -11.89 4.08 9.72
CA LEU A 56 -11.77 3.62 8.34
C LEU A 56 -12.00 4.75 7.34
N LEU A 57 -13.01 5.61 7.58
CA LEU A 57 -13.25 6.77 6.73
C LEU A 57 -12.04 7.71 6.70
N VAL A 58 -11.44 8.00 7.86
CA VAL A 58 -10.22 8.83 7.93
C VAL A 58 -9.07 8.15 7.20
N CYS A 59 -8.89 6.84 7.36
CA CYS A 59 -7.83 6.10 6.67
C CYS A 59 -7.99 6.17 5.14
N ILE A 60 -9.20 5.95 4.61
CA ILE A 60 -9.50 6.05 3.17
C ILE A 60 -9.13 7.45 2.65
N LEU A 61 -9.64 8.49 3.30
CA LEU A 61 -9.42 9.87 2.84
C LEU A 61 -7.93 10.24 2.85
N LEU A 62 -7.19 9.84 3.90
CA LEU A 62 -5.76 10.14 3.98
C LEU A 62 -4.93 9.31 3.00
N GLU A 63 -5.26 8.03 2.80
CA GLU A 63 -4.57 7.20 1.82
C GLU A 63 -4.76 7.76 0.41
N GLU A 64 -5.99 8.05 0.00
CA GLU A 64 -6.32 8.59 -1.33
C GLU A 64 -5.55 9.90 -1.60
N VAL A 65 -5.59 10.84 -0.65
CA VAL A 65 -4.90 12.13 -0.78
C VAL A 65 -3.38 11.94 -0.81
N ALA A 66 -2.83 11.20 0.14
CA ALA A 66 -1.38 11.00 0.23
C ALA A 66 -0.83 10.24 -0.97
N PHE A 67 -1.48 9.15 -1.36
CA PHE A 67 -1.12 8.36 -2.53
C PHE A 67 -1.16 9.23 -3.79
N TYR A 68 -2.25 9.97 -4.03
CA TYR A 68 -2.37 10.80 -5.23
C TYR A 68 -1.20 11.79 -5.39
N TYR A 69 -0.89 12.55 -4.33
CA TYR A 69 0.16 13.57 -4.42
C TYR A 69 1.57 12.97 -4.48
N LEU A 70 1.83 11.88 -3.73
CA LEU A 70 3.13 11.20 -3.79
C LEU A 70 3.32 10.51 -5.13
N HIS A 71 2.30 9.82 -5.63
CA HIS A 71 2.34 9.21 -6.95
C HIS A 71 2.59 10.26 -8.04
N ARG A 72 1.84 11.37 -8.04
CA ARG A 72 2.05 12.48 -8.97
C ARG A 72 3.46 13.10 -8.87
N LEU A 73 4.02 13.16 -7.67
CA LEU A 73 5.41 13.59 -7.47
C LEU A 73 6.39 12.61 -8.12
N PHE A 74 6.15 11.30 -7.99
CA PHE A 74 7.02 10.27 -8.56
C PHE A 74 6.98 10.20 -10.09
N HIS A 75 5.95 10.79 -10.72
CA HIS A 75 5.91 11.04 -12.17
C HIS A 75 6.73 12.23 -12.66
N GLN A 76 7.31 13.03 -11.76
CA GLN A 76 8.24 14.07 -12.16
C GLN A 76 9.48 13.45 -12.81
N ARG A 77 10.00 14.06 -13.89
CA ARG A 77 11.04 13.51 -14.79
C ARG A 77 12.17 12.76 -14.07
N LEU A 78 12.75 13.34 -13.02
CA LEU A 78 13.86 12.74 -12.28
C LEU A 78 13.46 11.50 -11.48
N LEU A 79 12.38 11.61 -10.69
CA LEU A 79 11.87 10.51 -9.89
C LEU A 79 11.30 9.40 -10.78
N TYR A 80 10.64 9.76 -11.88
CA TYR A 80 10.15 8.79 -12.84
C TYR A 80 11.29 7.96 -13.39
N THR A 81 12.31 8.62 -13.95
CA THR A 81 13.40 7.95 -14.67
C THR A 81 14.19 6.99 -13.77
N HIS A 82 14.44 7.37 -12.52
CA HIS A 82 15.34 6.64 -11.62
C HIS A 82 14.62 5.74 -10.62
N VAL A 83 13.35 6.01 -10.32
CA VAL A 83 12.62 5.37 -9.23
C VAL A 83 11.34 4.72 -9.78
N HIS A 84 10.38 5.54 -10.22
CA HIS A 84 9.03 5.08 -10.56
C HIS A 84 8.95 4.21 -11.82
N LYS A 85 9.90 4.37 -12.74
CA LYS A 85 9.98 3.57 -13.97
C LYS A 85 10.11 2.07 -13.67
N ILE A 86 10.62 1.67 -12.49
CA ILE A 86 10.67 0.26 -12.10
C ILE A 86 9.26 -0.33 -11.99
N HIS A 87 8.36 0.39 -11.32
CA HIS A 87 6.95 -0.01 -11.17
C HIS A 87 6.25 -0.18 -12.53
N HIS A 88 6.50 0.74 -13.47
CA HIS A 88 5.96 0.69 -14.82
C HIS A 88 6.64 -0.31 -15.79
N GLN A 89 7.53 -1.18 -15.33
CA GLN A 89 8.14 -2.20 -16.20
C GLN A 89 7.12 -3.26 -16.67
N TRP A 90 6.05 -3.47 -15.90
CA TRP A 90 5.03 -4.49 -16.16
C TRP A 90 3.81 -3.89 -16.85
N LYS A 91 3.77 -4.00 -18.19
CA LYS A 91 2.65 -3.51 -19.01
C LYS A 91 1.33 -4.29 -18.85
N SER A 92 1.44 -5.55 -18.45
CA SER A 92 0.29 -6.40 -18.12
C SER A 92 0.50 -6.83 -16.67
N PRO A 93 0.06 -6.01 -15.71
CA PRO A 93 0.29 -6.29 -14.31
C PRO A 93 -0.44 -7.57 -13.89
N ILE A 94 0.17 -8.26 -12.93
CA ILE A 94 -0.43 -9.33 -12.14
C ILE A 94 -0.37 -8.91 -10.68
N ALA A 95 -1.24 -9.44 -9.81
CA ALA A 95 -1.40 -8.92 -8.45
C ALA A 95 -0.08 -8.71 -7.67
N ILE A 96 0.90 -9.61 -7.80
CA ILE A 96 2.22 -9.49 -7.15
C ILE A 96 3.01 -8.24 -7.57
N THR A 97 2.79 -7.72 -8.77
CA THR A 97 3.45 -6.50 -9.28
C THR A 97 3.01 -5.24 -8.55
N ALA A 98 1.91 -5.27 -7.79
CA ALA A 98 1.50 -4.19 -6.88
C ALA A 98 2.61 -3.77 -5.89
N ALA A 99 3.46 -4.72 -5.49
CA ALA A 99 4.60 -4.48 -4.60
C ALA A 99 5.95 -4.42 -5.34
N TYR A 100 5.95 -4.57 -6.67
CA TYR A 100 7.15 -4.45 -7.50
C TYR A 100 7.43 -2.98 -7.77
N ALA A 101 8.22 -2.38 -6.88
CA ALA A 101 8.57 -0.97 -6.93
C ALA A 101 10.01 -0.76 -6.45
N HIS A 102 10.60 0.39 -6.75
CA HIS A 102 11.86 0.79 -6.13
C HIS A 102 11.68 0.90 -4.59
N PRO A 103 12.65 0.52 -3.75
CA PRO A 103 12.50 0.57 -2.28
C PRO A 103 12.00 1.91 -1.72
N VAL A 104 12.50 3.02 -2.27
CA VAL A 104 12.06 4.39 -1.90
C VAL A 104 10.59 4.63 -2.26
N GLU A 105 10.16 4.17 -3.42
CA GLU A 105 8.76 4.25 -3.86
C GLU A 105 7.87 3.34 -3.02
N HIS A 106 8.32 2.13 -2.71
CA HIS A 106 7.56 1.23 -1.83
C HIS A 106 7.31 1.88 -0.47
N VAL A 107 8.32 2.53 0.13
CA VAL A 107 8.13 3.25 1.40
C VAL A 107 7.18 4.44 1.23
N LEU A 108 7.44 5.31 0.24
CA LEU A 108 6.72 6.58 0.14
C LEU A 108 5.34 6.47 -0.50
N CYS A 109 5.15 5.63 -1.51
CA CYS A 109 3.87 5.50 -2.21
C CYS A 109 3.01 4.34 -1.67
N ASN A 110 3.59 3.30 -1.05
CA ASN A 110 2.79 2.20 -0.52
C ASN A 110 2.64 2.29 1.00
N LEU A 111 3.75 2.30 1.74
CA LEU A 111 3.71 2.16 3.20
C LEU A 111 3.27 3.44 3.94
N VAL A 112 3.74 4.61 3.50
CA VAL A 112 3.38 5.90 4.13
C VAL A 112 1.87 6.19 4.00
N PRO A 113 1.24 6.14 2.82
CA PRO A 113 -0.20 6.36 2.69
C PRO A 113 -1.02 5.36 3.50
N LEU A 114 -0.63 4.07 3.48
CA LEU A 114 -1.29 3.01 4.23
C LEU A 114 -1.31 3.29 5.74
N MET A 115 -0.21 3.80 6.29
CA MET A 115 -0.04 4.00 7.75
C MET A 115 -0.39 5.41 8.25
N LEU A 116 -0.55 6.39 7.36
CA LEU A 116 -0.84 7.77 7.74
C LEU A 116 -2.15 7.89 8.54
N GLY A 117 -3.22 7.26 8.05
CA GLY A 117 -4.53 7.19 8.71
C GLY A 117 -4.46 6.56 10.10
N PRO A 118 -4.01 5.30 10.22
CA PRO A 118 -3.91 4.61 11.50
C PRO A 118 -3.06 5.35 12.54
N VAL A 119 -1.96 5.97 12.13
CA VAL A 119 -1.12 6.78 13.01
C VAL A 119 -1.85 8.04 13.47
N LEU A 120 -2.53 8.75 12.57
CA LEU A 120 -3.26 9.97 12.91
C LEU A 120 -4.38 9.70 13.92
N VAL A 121 -5.15 8.63 13.72
CA VAL A 121 -6.29 8.31 14.60
C VAL A 121 -5.90 7.44 15.80
N ALA A 122 -4.60 7.14 15.98
CA ALA A 122 -4.09 6.22 16.99
C ALA A 122 -4.90 4.91 17.03
N ALA A 123 -5.05 4.28 15.87
CA ALA A 123 -6.02 3.21 15.64
C ALA A 123 -5.80 2.01 16.57
N HIS A 124 -6.90 1.39 16.99
CA HIS A 124 -6.87 0.08 17.62
C HIS A 124 -6.33 -0.97 16.64
N PRO A 125 -5.53 -1.97 17.08
CA PRO A 125 -4.97 -3.00 16.20
C PRO A 125 -6.02 -3.66 15.29
N ALA A 126 -7.19 -4.02 15.82
CA ALA A 126 -8.27 -4.60 15.02
C ALA A 126 -8.72 -3.70 13.84
N THR A 127 -8.83 -2.39 14.06
CA THR A 127 -9.16 -1.44 12.99
C THR A 127 -8.04 -1.33 11.97
N LEU A 128 -6.78 -1.30 12.43
CA LEU A 128 -5.60 -1.28 11.57
C LEU A 128 -5.53 -2.55 10.70
N TRP A 129 -5.84 -3.73 11.23
CA TRP A 129 -5.87 -4.97 10.45
C TRP A 129 -6.96 -4.96 9.39
N VAL A 130 -8.19 -4.60 9.76
CA VAL A 130 -9.30 -4.47 8.79
C VAL A 130 -8.93 -3.47 7.68
N TRP A 131 -8.39 -2.32 8.08
CA TRP A 131 -7.92 -1.30 7.14
C TRP A 131 -6.85 -1.83 6.19
N ALA A 132 -5.77 -2.40 6.73
CA ALA A 132 -4.66 -2.89 5.94
C ALA A 132 -5.08 -4.00 4.98
N THR A 133 -6.00 -4.88 5.39
CA THR A 133 -6.58 -5.90 4.52
C THR A 133 -7.36 -5.27 3.37
N LEU A 134 -8.26 -4.32 3.64
CA LEU A 134 -9.06 -3.66 2.61
C LEU A 134 -8.18 -2.90 1.59
N ALA A 135 -7.24 -2.08 2.08
CA ALA A 135 -6.33 -1.31 1.24
C ALA A 135 -5.42 -2.21 0.39
N THR A 136 -4.87 -3.27 0.99
CA THR A 136 -4.02 -4.24 0.27
C THR A 136 -4.82 -4.98 -0.78
N LEU A 137 -6.03 -5.48 -0.46
CA LEU A 137 -6.89 -6.15 -1.42
C LEU A 137 -7.26 -5.23 -2.58
N GLY A 138 -7.63 -3.98 -2.32
CA GLY A 138 -7.93 -2.99 -3.36
C GLY A 138 -6.75 -2.81 -4.31
N THR A 139 -5.55 -2.63 -3.77
CA THR A 139 -4.32 -2.50 -4.56
C THR A 139 -4.05 -3.76 -5.40
N LEU A 140 -4.19 -4.96 -4.82
CA LEU A 140 -4.00 -6.23 -5.53
C LEU A 140 -5.01 -6.39 -6.67
N ILE A 141 -6.28 -6.00 -6.46
CA ILE A 141 -7.34 -6.04 -7.46
C ILE A 141 -6.99 -5.11 -8.63
N HIS A 142 -6.58 -3.86 -8.35
CA HIS A 142 -6.16 -2.90 -9.38
C HIS A 142 -4.99 -3.39 -10.23
N HIS A 143 -4.11 -4.23 -9.69
CA HIS A 143 -2.97 -4.81 -10.41
C HIS A 143 -3.22 -6.22 -10.92
N SER A 144 -4.41 -6.78 -10.72
CA SER A 144 -4.69 -8.17 -11.04
C SER A 144 -4.98 -8.41 -12.53
N GLY A 145 -5.35 -7.35 -13.25
CA GLY A 145 -5.85 -7.43 -14.62
C GLY A 145 -7.25 -8.06 -14.74
N TYR A 146 -7.91 -8.38 -13.62
CA TYR A 146 -9.25 -8.99 -13.60
C TYR A 146 -10.34 -7.97 -13.29
N HIS A 147 -11.42 -8.03 -14.07
CA HIS A 147 -12.67 -7.35 -13.78
C HIS A 147 -13.52 -8.22 -12.86
N LEU A 148 -13.43 -8.00 -11.56
CA LEU A 148 -14.24 -8.72 -10.58
C LEU A 148 -15.57 -8.00 -10.35
N PRO A 149 -16.70 -8.72 -10.26
CA PRO A 149 -18.00 -8.10 -10.03
C PRO A 149 -18.00 -7.35 -8.69
N PHE A 150 -18.64 -6.18 -8.67
CA PHE A 150 -18.76 -5.28 -7.50
C PHE A 150 -17.47 -4.62 -7.00
N LEU A 151 -16.36 -4.77 -7.72
CA LEU A 151 -15.07 -4.17 -7.37
C LEU A 151 -14.65 -3.11 -8.41
N LEU A 152 -13.75 -2.21 -8.00
CA LEU A 152 -13.21 -1.18 -8.88
C LEU A 152 -12.42 -1.81 -10.03
N SER A 153 -12.55 -1.22 -11.22
CA SER A 153 -11.90 -1.73 -12.42
C SER A 153 -10.40 -1.41 -12.42
N PRO A 154 -9.54 -2.38 -12.83
CA PRO A 154 -8.12 -2.13 -13.01
C PRO A 154 -7.79 -1.19 -14.18
N GLN A 155 -8.75 -0.92 -15.09
CA GLN A 155 -8.50 -0.13 -16.32
C GLN A 155 -7.94 1.26 -16.05
N PHE A 156 -8.33 1.91 -14.95
CA PHE A 156 -7.79 3.22 -14.61
C PHE A 156 -6.27 3.18 -14.40
N HIS A 157 -5.78 2.11 -13.76
CA HIS A 157 -4.34 1.88 -13.58
C HIS A 157 -3.67 1.49 -14.91
N ASP A 158 -4.34 0.73 -15.77
CA ASP A 158 -3.77 0.30 -17.06
C ASP A 158 -3.62 1.44 -18.08
N PHE A 159 -4.45 2.48 -18.02
CA PHE A 159 -4.36 3.66 -18.89
C PHE A 159 -3.27 4.66 -18.49
N HIS A 160 -2.76 4.53 -17.28
CA HIS A 160 -1.82 5.44 -16.65
C HIS A 160 -0.35 5.03 -16.92
#